data_AF-A0A931RUC8-F1
#
_entry.id   AF-A0A931RUC8-F1
#
_cell.length_a   1.000
_cell.length_b   1.000
_cell.length_c   1.000
_cell.angle_alpha   90.00
_cell.angle_beta   90.00
_cell.angle_gamma   90.00
#
_symmetry.space_group_name_H-M   'P 1'
#
loop_
_entity.id
_entity.type
_entity.pdbx_description
1 polymer ?
#
loop_
_entity_poly.entity_id
_entity_poly.type
_entity_poly.pdbx_seq_one_letter_code
_entity_poly.pdbx_strand_id
1 'polypeptide(L)'
;MDSKEIVRKLIVGSETIDRMKREIDSTVKAVVGLVNFFYDARASNIGRFPSLRGTWYIWRRSGHELKVEYLFEGSRVGYSTLLCVGKDINLRDVSDVHQDLPIFIEGMVKMFPYLTKNWQPILDAADYAERNGWKF
;
A
#
# COMPACT_ATOMS: atom_id res chain seq x y z
N MET A 1 -32.88 -13.34 0.89
CA MET A 1 -31.66 -13.60 1.70
C MET A 1 -32.12 -13.71 3.14
N ASP A 2 -31.92 -14.86 3.77
CA ASP A 2 -32.31 -15.08 5.18
C ASP A 2 -31.38 -14.30 6.11
N SER A 3 -31.88 -13.87 7.27
CA SER A 3 -31.13 -13.06 8.23
C SER A 3 -29.84 -13.75 8.72
N LYS A 4 -29.82 -15.08 8.84
CA LYS A 4 -28.59 -15.85 9.12
C LYS A 4 -27.56 -15.74 8.00
N GLU A 5 -28.00 -15.73 6.74
CA GLU A 5 -27.12 -15.56 5.59
C GLU A 5 -26.52 -14.14 5.56
N ILE A 6 -27.31 -13.12 5.90
CA ILE A 6 -26.83 -11.74 6.03
C ILE A 6 -25.73 -11.64 7.08
N VAL A 7 -25.97 -12.14 8.30
CA VAL A 7 -24.99 -12.13 9.39
C VAL A 7 -23.69 -12.84 8.97
N ARG A 8 -23.79 -14.02 8.36
CA ARG A 8 -22.62 -14.75 7.88
C ARG A 8 -21.81 -13.94 6.86
N LYS A 9 -22.48 -13.29 5.89
CA LYS A 9 -21.79 -12.45 4.88
C LYS A 9 -21.16 -11.20 5.48
N LEU A 10 -21.79 -10.60 6.50
CA LEU A 10 -21.22 -9.44 7.20
C LEU A 10 -19.94 -9.80 7.95
N ILE A 11 -19.92 -10.94 8.66
CA ILE A 11 -18.72 -11.41 9.38
C ILE A 11 -17.58 -11.67 8.38
N VAL A 12 -17.83 -12.49 7.35
CA VAL A 12 -16.83 -12.82 6.33
C VAL A 12 -16.34 -11.55 5.61
N GLY A 13 -17.25 -10.63 5.29
CA GLY A 13 -16.92 -9.34 4.68
C GLY A 13 -16.03 -8.49 5.56
N SER A 14 -16.31 -8.40 6.87
CA SER A 14 -15.49 -7.66 7.83
C SER A 14 -14.06 -8.21 7.91
N GLU A 15 -13.92 -9.53 8.07
CA GLU A 15 -12.61 -10.19 8.12
C GLU A 15 -11.80 -9.97 6.84
N THR A 16 -12.48 -10.01 5.69
CA THR A 16 -11.87 -9.77 4.38
C THR A 16 -11.37 -8.33 4.26
N ILE A 17 -12.17 -7.35 4.69
CA ILE A 17 -11.78 -5.93 4.67
C ILE A 17 -10.59 -5.67 5.61
N ASP A 18 -10.59 -6.27 6.79
CA ASP A 18 -9.47 -6.13 7.72
C ASP A 18 -8.18 -6.73 7.17
N ARG A 19 -8.29 -7.86 6.47
CA ARG A 19 -7.16 -8.45 5.74
C ARG A 19 -6.65 -7.51 4.65
N MET A 20 -7.53 -6.97 3.81
CA MET A 20 -7.14 -6.02 2.76
C MET A 20 -6.44 -4.79 3.34
N LYS A 21 -6.94 -4.22 4.45
CA LYS A 21 -6.28 -3.11 5.15
C LYS A 21 -4.86 -3.46 5.57
N ARG A 22 -4.65 -4.65 6.14
CA ARG A 22 -3.31 -5.14 6.53
C ARG A 22 -2.38 -5.32 5.33
N GLU A 23 -2.90 -5.84 4.23
CA GLU A 23 -2.13 -6.03 2.99
C GLU A 23 -1.71 -4.69 2.38
N ILE A 24 -2.62 -3.69 2.32
CA ILE A 24 -2.27 -2.33 1.87
C ILE A 24 -1.19 -1.74 2.78
N ASP A 25 -1.39 -1.76 4.10
CA ASP A 25 -0.47 -1.16 5.05
C ASP A 25 0.92 -1.81 4.99
N SER A 26 0.98 -3.14 4.98
CA SER A 26 2.24 -3.89 4.92
C SER A 26 2.99 -3.64 3.61
N THR A 27 2.26 -3.66 2.49
CA THR A 27 2.84 -3.43 1.16
C THR A 27 3.41 -2.02 1.05
N VAL A 28 2.62 -1.00 1.36
CA VAL A 28 3.06 0.39 1.24
C VAL A 28 4.23 0.67 2.19
N LYS A 29 4.20 0.18 3.43
CA LYS A 29 5.31 0.34 4.38
C LYS A 29 6.59 -0.34 3.94
N ALA A 30 6.51 -1.58 3.44
CA ALA A 30 7.69 -2.30 2.98
C ALA A 30 8.36 -1.53 1.83
N VAL A 31 7.57 -1.11 0.85
CA VAL A 31 8.03 -0.34 -0.32
C VAL A 31 8.65 0.98 0.12
N VAL A 32 7.92 1.77 0.91
CA VAL A 32 8.33 3.11 1.36
C VAL A 32 9.56 3.03 2.27
N GLY A 33 9.67 2.03 3.13
CA GLY A 33 10.83 1.82 4.00
C GLY A 33 12.11 1.44 3.25
N LEU A 34 11.99 0.91 2.03
CA LEU A 34 13.12 0.52 1.18
C LEU A 34 13.55 1.63 0.22
N VAL A 35 12.76 2.70 0.10
CA VAL A 35 13.17 3.93 -0.59
C VAL A 35 14.18 4.65 0.30
N ASN A 36 15.43 4.67 -0.14
CA ASN A 36 16.53 5.17 0.65
C ASN A 36 16.42 6.69 0.87
N PHE A 37 16.72 7.17 2.07
CA PHE A 37 16.64 8.58 2.48
C PHE A 37 17.49 9.55 1.63
N PHE A 38 18.42 9.01 0.83
CA PHE A 38 19.41 9.75 0.05
C PHE A 38 18.96 10.16 -1.36
N TYR A 39 17.71 9.91 -1.75
CA TYR A 39 17.19 10.54 -2.97
C TYR A 39 17.05 12.04 -2.72
N ASP A 40 18.08 12.83 -3.03
CA ASP A 40 18.12 14.29 -2.87
C ASP A 40 17.33 15.00 -3.98
N ALA A 41 16.05 14.62 -4.15
CA ALA A 41 15.14 15.40 -4.95
C ALA A 41 14.60 16.54 -4.08
N ARG A 42 15.00 17.77 -4.43
CA ARG A 42 14.38 19.03 -3.97
C ARG A 42 12.93 19.21 -4.45
N ALA A 43 12.39 18.24 -5.20
CA ALA A 43 11.04 18.26 -5.70
C ALA A 43 10.05 17.90 -4.60
N SER A 44 9.08 18.78 -4.37
CA SER A 44 7.96 18.53 -3.46
C SER A 44 7.08 17.40 -3.98
N ASN A 45 6.88 17.30 -5.30
CA ASN A 45 6.16 16.19 -5.94
C ASN A 45 7.14 15.27 -6.67
N ILE A 46 7.22 14.02 -6.23
CA ILE A 46 8.17 13.03 -6.74
C ILE A 46 7.49 12.12 -7.77
N GLY A 47 6.20 11.83 -7.58
CA GLY A 47 5.51 10.84 -8.38
C GLY A 47 4.00 10.91 -8.34
N ARG A 48 3.37 10.50 -9.45
CA ARG A 48 1.92 10.36 -9.58
C ARG A 48 1.60 9.12 -10.41
N PHE A 49 0.84 8.18 -9.84
CA PHE A 49 0.39 6.95 -10.52
C PHE A 49 -1.14 6.93 -10.55
N PRO A 50 -1.76 7.41 -11.64
CA PRO A 50 -3.20 7.40 -11.78
C PRO A 50 -3.71 5.97 -12.07
N SER A 51 -4.89 5.67 -11.53
CA SER A 51 -5.69 4.48 -11.84
C SER A 51 -7.09 4.90 -12.28
N LEU A 52 -7.96 3.93 -12.59
CA LEU A 52 -9.37 4.21 -12.87
C LEU A 52 -10.16 4.62 -11.62
N ARG A 53 -9.67 4.28 -10.42
CA ARG A 53 -10.39 4.48 -9.15
C ARG A 53 -9.84 5.65 -8.34
N GLY A 54 -8.61 6.06 -8.60
CA GLY A 54 -7.95 7.11 -7.84
C GLY A 54 -6.54 7.38 -8.34
N THR A 55 -5.69 7.89 -7.47
CA THR A 55 -4.31 8.21 -7.83
C THR A 55 -3.41 8.11 -6.62
N TRP A 56 -2.30 7.38 -6.79
CA TRP A 56 -1.18 7.41 -5.86
C TRP A 56 -0.32 8.64 -6.12
N TYR A 57 0.01 9.37 -5.06
CA TYR A 57 0.91 10.51 -5.06
C TYR A 57 2.07 10.23 -4.14
N ILE A 58 3.27 10.54 -4.61
CA ILE A 58 4.49 10.48 -3.81
C ILE A 58 5.08 11.87 -3.74
N TRP A 59 5.28 12.35 -2.52
CA TRP A 59 5.75 13.71 -2.30
C TRP A 59 6.58 13.80 -1.04
N ARG A 60 7.40 14.85 -0.95
CA ARG A 60 8.29 15.08 0.19
C ARG A 60 7.77 16.24 1.02
N ARG A 61 7.51 16.03 2.31
CA ARG A 61 6.96 17.08 3.19
C ARG A 61 8.04 17.95 3.84
N SER A 62 9.26 17.42 4.02
CA SER A 62 10.46 18.16 4.45
C SER A 62 11.66 17.22 4.50
N GLY A 63 12.86 17.70 4.12
CA GLY A 63 14.18 17.07 4.33
C GLY A 63 14.32 15.59 3.95
N HIS A 64 13.73 14.69 4.74
CA HIS A 64 13.87 13.23 4.67
C HIS A 64 12.53 12.46 4.72
N GLU A 65 11.38 13.11 4.89
CA GLU A 65 10.08 12.41 4.96
C GLU A 65 9.50 12.17 3.55
N LEU A 66 9.41 10.90 3.15
CA LEU A 66 8.62 10.47 2.00
C LEU A 66 7.18 10.27 2.44
N LYS A 67 6.24 10.86 1.72
CA LYS A 67 4.80 10.63 1.86
C LYS A 67 4.27 9.94 0.63
N VAL A 68 3.43 8.95 0.88
CA VAL A 68 2.62 8.29 -0.14
C VAL A 68 1.17 8.53 0.22
N GLU A 69 0.41 9.09 -0.70
CA GLU A 69 -1.02 9.32 -0.52
C GLU A 69 -1.81 8.70 -1.66
N TYR A 70 -2.92 8.06 -1.35
CA TYR A 70 -3.91 7.65 -2.32
C TYR A 70 -5.11 8.59 -2.24
N LEU A 71 -5.41 9.27 -3.35
CA LEU A 71 -6.52 10.22 -3.48
C LEU A 71 -7.59 9.64 -4.41
N PHE A 72 -8.84 9.71 -3.96
CA PHE A 72 -10.04 9.30 -4.72
C PHE A 72 -11.24 10.07 -4.17
N GLU A 73 -12.14 10.53 -5.03
CA GLU A 73 -13.42 11.20 -4.69
C GLU A 73 -13.43 12.06 -3.39
N GLY A 74 -12.47 12.98 -3.24
CA GLY A 74 -12.38 13.89 -2.09
C GLY A 74 -11.90 13.27 -0.77
N SER A 75 -11.55 11.98 -0.76
CA SER A 75 -10.94 11.26 0.35
C SER A 75 -9.44 11.05 0.13
N ARG A 76 -8.72 10.81 1.24
CA ARG A 76 -7.27 10.58 1.21
C ARG A 76 -6.86 9.50 2.19
N VAL A 77 -6.03 8.57 1.73
CA VAL A 77 -5.28 7.64 2.58
C VAL A 77 -3.82 8.04 2.50
N GLY A 78 -3.15 8.24 3.63
CA GLY A 78 -1.77 8.71 3.67
C GLY A 78 -0.88 7.79 4.48
N TYR A 79 0.32 7.57 3.97
CA TYR A 79 1.43 6.86 4.58
C TYR A 79 2.65 7.77 4.59
N SER A 80 3.50 7.66 5.61
CA SER A 80 4.82 8.30 5.60
C SER A 80 5.87 7.46 6.29
N THR A 81 7.13 7.68 5.92
CA THR A 81 8.29 7.02 6.53
C THR A 81 8.42 7.29 8.03
N LEU A 82 7.91 8.43 8.51
CA LEU A 82 8.01 8.84 9.91
C LEU A 82 6.81 8.39 10.76
N LEU A 83 5.61 8.37 10.17
CA LEU A 83 4.41 8.11 10.96
C LEU A 83 3.97 6.67 10.87
N CYS A 84 4.30 5.90 9.82
CA CYS A 84 3.88 4.49 9.70
C CYS A 84 2.41 4.23 10.10
N VAL A 85 1.55 5.25 10.01
CA VAL A 85 0.14 5.17 10.37
C VAL A 85 -0.59 5.33 9.06
N GLY A 86 -1.00 4.21 8.46
CA GLY A 86 -2.11 4.24 7.53
C GLY A 86 -3.29 4.82 8.28
N LYS A 87 -3.73 6.03 7.92
CA LYS A 87 -5.02 6.54 8.42
C LYS A 87 -6.11 5.52 8.13
N ASP A 88 -7.11 5.45 9.01
CA ASP A 88 -8.31 4.62 8.83
C ASP A 88 -8.86 4.78 7.41
N ILE A 89 -8.60 3.78 6.57
CA ILE A 89 -9.23 3.67 5.26
C ILE A 89 -10.71 3.38 5.51
N ASN A 90 -11.58 4.25 4.99
CA ASN A 90 -13.02 4.03 5.09
C ASN A 90 -13.37 2.69 4.42
N LEU A 91 -14.23 1.91 5.06
CA LEU A 91 -14.61 0.55 4.64
C LEU A 91 -14.99 0.47 3.16
N ARG A 92 -15.69 1.48 2.64
CA ARG A 92 -16.16 1.51 1.24
C ARG A 92 -15.02 1.60 0.23
N ASP A 93 -13.86 2.10 0.66
CA ASP A 93 -12.73 2.45 -0.22
C ASP A 93 -11.61 1.40 -0.17
N VAL A 94 -11.62 0.52 0.85
CA VAL A 94 -10.55 -0.48 1.07
C VAL A 94 -10.34 -1.36 -0.15
N SER A 95 -11.42 -1.86 -0.75
CA SER A 95 -11.35 -2.72 -1.93
C SER A 95 -10.69 -2.00 -3.11
N ASP A 96 -11.00 -0.72 -3.30
CA ASP A 96 -10.46 0.06 -4.42
C ASP A 96 -8.98 0.36 -4.24
N VAL A 97 -8.56 0.78 -3.03
CA VAL A 97 -7.14 0.98 -2.72
C VAL A 97 -6.36 -0.33 -2.86
N HIS A 98 -6.93 -1.45 -2.39
CA HIS A 98 -6.30 -2.77 -2.47
C HIS A 98 -6.09 -3.22 -3.92
N GLN A 99 -7.10 -3.05 -4.77
CA GLN A 99 -7.02 -3.39 -6.20
C GLN A 99 -5.97 -2.58 -6.96
N ASP A 100 -5.66 -1.37 -6.49
CA ASP A 100 -4.68 -0.48 -7.12
C ASP A 100 -3.26 -0.59 -6.53
N LEU A 101 -3.02 -1.53 -5.60
CA LEU A 101 -1.67 -1.82 -5.11
C LEU A 101 -0.68 -2.21 -6.22
N PRO A 102 -1.04 -3.02 -7.24
CA PRO A 102 -0.11 -3.32 -8.33
C PRO A 102 0.35 -2.07 -9.09
N ILE A 103 -0.56 -1.11 -9.31
CA ILE A 103 -0.23 0.17 -9.96
C ILE A 103 0.78 0.96 -9.13
N PHE A 104 0.62 0.94 -7.80
CA PHE A 104 1.58 1.52 -6.88
C PHE A 104 2.96 0.83 -6.98
N ILE A 105 3.00 -0.50 -6.91
CA ILE A 105 4.25 -1.29 -7.04
C ILE A 105 4.96 -0.97 -8.35
N GLU A 106 4.26 -1.04 -9.48
CA GLU A 106 4.82 -0.74 -10.80
C GLU A 106 5.36 0.68 -10.89
N GLY A 107 4.60 1.65 -10.39
CA GLY A 107 5.02 3.05 -10.38
C GLY A 107 6.29 3.24 -9.54
N MET A 108 6.35 2.64 -8.36
CA MET A 108 7.52 2.72 -7.48
C MET A 108 8.75 2.07 -8.11
N VAL A 109 8.62 0.90 -8.74
CA VAL A 109 9.73 0.24 -9.44
C VAL A 109 10.22 1.08 -10.63
N LYS A 110 9.31 1.66 -11.43
CA LYS A 110 9.68 2.56 -12.54
C LYS A 110 10.42 3.80 -12.04
N MET A 111 9.99 4.35 -10.91
CA MET A 111 10.55 5.57 -10.31
C MET A 111 11.88 5.33 -9.61
N PHE A 112 12.01 4.20 -8.93
CA PHE A 112 13.18 3.82 -8.16
C PHE A 112 13.62 2.40 -8.57
N PRO A 113 14.28 2.24 -9.73
CA PRO A 113 14.62 0.91 -10.27
C PRO A 113 15.46 0.04 -9.32
N TYR A 114 16.20 0.65 -8.39
CA TYR A 114 16.98 -0.05 -7.37
C TYR A 114 16.12 -0.87 -6.39
N LEU A 115 14.82 -0.57 -6.26
CA LEU A 115 13.90 -1.31 -5.39
C LEU A 115 13.82 -2.79 -5.75
N THR A 116 13.91 -3.12 -7.05
CA THR A 116 13.89 -4.53 -7.51
C THR A 116 14.96 -5.39 -6.84
N LYS A 117 16.17 -4.85 -6.66
CA LYS A 117 17.27 -5.54 -5.96
C LYS A 117 17.06 -5.58 -4.45
N ASN A 118 16.52 -4.49 -3.89
CA ASN A 118 16.34 -4.36 -2.44
C ASN A 118 15.15 -5.15 -1.90
N TRP A 119 14.17 -5.47 -2.74
CA TRP A 119 12.98 -6.25 -2.34
C TRP A 119 13.18 -7.75 -2.53
N GLN A 120 14.15 -8.16 -3.34
CA GLN A 120 14.41 -9.58 -3.61
C GLN A 120 14.54 -10.42 -2.34
N PRO A 121 15.23 -10.00 -1.26
CA PRO A 121 15.27 -10.78 -0.02
C PRO A 121 13.89 -11.00 0.63
N ILE A 122 12.95 -10.06 0.46
CA ILE A 122 11.58 -10.19 0.97
C ILE A 122 10.81 -11.20 0.12
N LEU A 123 10.98 -11.16 -1.20
CA LEU A 123 10.36 -12.11 -2.13
C LEU A 123 10.90 -13.53 -1.91
N ASP A 124 12.22 -13.68 -1.74
CA ASP A 124 12.86 -14.96 -1.45
C ASP A 124 12.36 -15.56 -0.12
N ALA A 125 12.15 -14.71 0.89
CA ALA A 125 11.58 -15.13 2.17
C ALA A 125 10.11 -15.58 2.04
N ALA A 126 9.33 -14.93 1.17
CA ALA A 126 7.97 -15.34 0.86
C ALA A 126 7.95 -16.71 0.15
N ASP A 127 8.76 -16.88 -0.90
CA ASP A 127 8.92 -18.16 -1.60
C ASP A 127 9.33 -19.30 -0.65
N TYR A 128 10.26 -19.02 0.26
CA TYR A 128 10.68 -19.98 1.28
C TYR A 128 9.51 -20.36 2.20
N ALA A 129 8.75 -19.38 2.70
CA ALA A 129 7.63 -19.62 3.59
C ALA A 129 6.53 -20.45 2.91
N GLU A 130 6.21 -20.16 1.64
CA GLU A 130 5.22 -20.90 0.85
C GLU A 130 5.64 -22.36 0.64
N ARG A 131 6.91 -22.60 0.26
CA ARG A 131 7.44 -23.97 0.06
C ARG A 131 7.42 -24.79 1.35
N ASN A 132 7.51 -24.13 2.51
CA ASN A 132 7.47 -24.76 3.82
C ASN A 132 6.07 -24.77 4.46
N GLY A 133 5.04 -24.34 3.74
CA GLY A 133 3.63 -24.42 4.19
C GLY A 133 3.28 -23.46 5.34
N TRP A 134 4.02 -22.36 5.50
CA TRP A 134 3.69 -21.34 6.49
C TRP A 134 2.43 -20.59 6.03
N LYS A 135 1.42 -20.51 6.90
CA LYS A 135 0.17 -19.80 6.62
C LYS A 135 0.19 -18.42 7.29
N PHE A 136 -0.22 -17.40 6.54
CA PHE A 136 -0.30 -16.00 6.99
C PHE A 136 -1.74 -15.51 6.94
#